data_AF-M0ICI6-F1
#
_entry.id   AF-M0ICI6-F1
#
_cell.length_a   1.000
_cell.length_b   1.000
_cell.length_c   1.000
_cell.angle_alpha   90.00
_cell.angle_beta   90.00
_cell.angle_gamma   90.00
#
_symmetry.space_group_name_H-M   'P 1'
#
loop_
_entity.id
_entity.type
_entity.pdbx_description
1 polymer ?
#
loop_
_entity_poly.entity_id
_entity_poly.type
_entity_poly.pdbx_seq_one_letter_code
_entity_poly.pdbx_strand_id
1 'polypeptide(L)'
;MSTQRPATEARDDKPSVPGWTHDYTLVPLDDDCWEIIDLVCDARAASYVDDRTTDVLLTGEKDDDTEDKHVTGVAGEVATAMALDLPVLEALDLSVSASGDDGADLELRRGVQERRIDIKAHWSLPVGSTPQLLVEKEKAESGEQDAYVFGQVWDSNWAAIHGWTTQEELLERGWIEGPPKWQQQNWTMTVDMLRPISELRGWMDGVGWQW
;
A
#
# COMPACT_ATOMS: atom_id res chain seq x y z
N MET A 1 -43.39 27.43 20.39
CA MET A 1 -43.14 26.03 19.96
C MET A 1 -41.80 26.02 19.25
N SER A 2 -40.79 25.35 19.83
CA SER A 2 -39.43 25.27 19.28
C SER A 2 -39.34 24.04 18.41
N THR A 3 -39.16 24.22 17.10
CA THR A 3 -38.86 23.13 16.18
C THR A 3 -37.41 22.73 16.35
N GLN A 4 -37.17 21.68 17.15
CA GLN A 4 -35.91 20.95 17.13
C GLN A 4 -35.69 20.43 15.70
N ARG A 5 -34.64 20.91 15.04
CA ARG A 5 -34.10 20.23 13.86
C ARG A 5 -33.56 18.87 14.34
N PRO A 6 -33.83 17.77 13.63
CA PRO A 6 -33.12 16.52 13.88
C PRO A 6 -31.63 16.81 13.75
N ALA A 7 -30.85 16.46 14.76
CA ALA A 7 -29.42 16.33 14.59
C ALA A 7 -29.23 15.27 13.51
N THR A 8 -28.63 15.65 12.38
CA THR A 8 -28.11 14.69 11.43
C THR A 8 -26.97 13.98 12.15
N GLU A 9 -27.28 12.85 12.79
CA GLU A 9 -26.27 11.87 13.16
C GLU A 9 -25.53 11.55 11.86
N ALA A 10 -24.26 11.94 11.76
CA ALA A 10 -23.40 11.47 10.69
C ALA A 10 -23.43 9.95 10.79
N ARG A 11 -24.13 9.29 9.86
CA ARG A 11 -23.93 7.86 9.66
C ARG A 11 -22.44 7.72 9.34
N ASP A 12 -21.73 7.01 10.19
CA ASP A 12 -20.40 6.52 9.87
C ASP A 12 -20.62 5.44 8.79
N ASP A 13 -20.80 5.86 7.53
CA ASP A 13 -21.03 5.01 6.36
C ASP A 13 -19.76 4.19 6.00
N LYS A 14 -18.83 4.06 6.95
CA LYS A 14 -17.64 3.21 6.85
C LYS A 14 -18.10 1.77 6.67
N PRO A 15 -17.75 1.15 5.54
CA PRO A 15 -18.21 -0.18 5.26
C PRO A 15 -17.50 -1.20 6.18
N SER A 16 -18.26 -2.03 6.90
CA SER A 16 -17.69 -3.11 7.72
C SER A 16 -17.56 -4.39 6.91
N VAL A 17 -16.43 -5.09 7.01
CA VAL A 17 -16.24 -6.41 6.39
C VAL A 17 -16.57 -7.53 7.39
N PRO A 18 -17.62 -8.33 7.15
CA PRO A 18 -17.90 -9.49 8.01
C PRO A 18 -16.79 -10.54 7.91
N GLY A 19 -16.20 -10.92 9.05
CA GLY A 19 -15.24 -12.03 9.14
C GLY A 19 -13.78 -11.61 9.27
N TRP A 20 -13.45 -10.35 9.03
CA TRP A 20 -12.15 -9.81 9.45
C TRP A 20 -12.16 -9.56 10.96
N THR A 21 -11.16 -10.11 11.65
CA THR A 21 -11.03 -10.03 13.11
C THR A 21 -9.84 -9.16 13.54
N HIS A 22 -9.01 -8.74 12.58
CA HIS A 22 -7.89 -7.83 12.78
C HIS A 22 -8.30 -6.38 12.63
N ASP A 23 -7.45 -5.49 13.14
CA ASP A 23 -7.58 -4.05 12.91
C ASP A 23 -7.19 -3.70 11.47
N TYR A 24 -7.91 -2.75 10.88
CA TYR A 24 -7.59 -2.17 9.57
C TYR A 24 -8.06 -0.71 9.54
N THR A 25 -7.40 0.10 8.71
CA THR A 25 -7.79 1.49 8.46
C THR A 25 -8.48 1.60 7.12
N LEU A 26 -9.72 2.10 7.12
CA LEU A 26 -10.45 2.41 5.89
C LEU A 26 -10.15 3.83 5.45
N VAL A 27 -9.74 3.97 4.20
CA VAL A 27 -9.44 5.23 3.55
C VAL A 27 -10.41 5.40 2.38
N PRO A 28 -11.21 6.48 2.35
CA PRO A 28 -12.04 6.78 1.18
C PRO A 28 -11.15 7.25 0.03
N LEU A 29 -11.45 6.77 -1.18
CA LEU A 29 -10.82 7.23 -2.42
C LEU A 29 -11.85 8.07 -3.18
N ASP A 30 -11.70 9.39 -3.10
CA ASP A 30 -12.58 10.34 -3.78
C ASP A 30 -12.02 10.77 -5.16
N ASP A 31 -12.71 11.67 -5.84
CA ASP A 31 -12.35 12.12 -7.19
C ASP A 31 -10.94 12.74 -7.23
N ASP A 32 -10.53 13.46 -6.18
CA ASP A 32 -9.18 14.07 -6.10
C ASP A 32 -8.12 12.96 -5.94
N CYS A 33 -8.42 11.89 -5.18
CA CYS A 33 -7.55 10.72 -5.12
C CYS A 33 -7.36 10.08 -6.49
N TRP A 34 -8.45 9.90 -7.25
CA TRP A 34 -8.40 9.29 -8.57
C TRP A 34 -7.65 10.14 -9.59
N GLU A 35 -7.77 11.48 -9.54
CA GLU A 35 -6.96 12.36 -10.38
C GLU A 35 -5.46 12.20 -10.10
N ILE A 36 -5.06 12.03 -8.83
CA ILE A 36 -3.66 11.77 -8.45
C ILE A 36 -3.22 10.39 -8.95
N ILE A 37 -4.05 9.36 -8.75
CA ILE A 37 -3.75 7.99 -9.17
C ILE A 37 -3.52 7.95 -10.68
N ASP A 38 -4.42 8.54 -11.46
CA ASP A 38 -4.32 8.59 -12.92
C ASP A 38 -3.06 9.35 -13.36
N LEU A 39 -2.76 10.50 -12.74
CA LEU A 39 -1.57 11.29 -13.05
C LEU A 39 -0.26 10.51 -12.81
N VAL A 40 -0.17 9.79 -11.69
CA VAL A 40 1.02 8.99 -11.35
C VAL A 40 1.12 7.76 -12.25
N CYS A 41 0.00 7.08 -12.53
CA CYS A 41 -0.03 5.94 -13.45
C CYS A 41 0.42 6.36 -14.86
N ASP A 42 -0.11 7.47 -15.39
CA ASP A 42 0.28 8.02 -16.69
C ASP A 42 1.78 8.38 -16.73
N ALA A 43 2.30 8.99 -15.67
CA ALA A 43 3.71 9.37 -15.58
C ALA A 43 4.64 8.15 -15.56
N ARG A 44 4.29 7.09 -14.81
CA ARG A 44 5.03 5.82 -14.78
C ARG A 44 4.89 5.07 -16.12
N ALA A 45 3.70 5.02 -16.71
CA ALA A 45 3.48 4.42 -18.03
C ALA A 45 4.35 5.08 -19.11
N ALA A 46 4.44 6.41 -19.10
CA ALA A 46 5.29 7.16 -20.04
C ALA A 46 6.79 6.87 -19.86
N SER A 47 7.26 6.61 -18.62
CA SER A 47 8.68 6.30 -18.41
C SER A 47 9.09 4.95 -19.00
N TYR A 48 8.19 3.96 -19.01
CA TYR A 48 8.41 2.68 -19.69
C TYR A 48 8.46 2.84 -21.20
N VAL A 49 7.53 3.62 -21.79
CA VAL A 49 7.51 3.87 -23.25
C VAL A 49 8.78 4.60 -23.72
N ASP A 50 9.34 5.46 -22.88
CA ASP A 50 10.55 6.21 -23.17
C ASP A 50 11.86 5.41 -22.89
N ASP A 51 11.78 4.12 -22.55
CA ASP A 51 12.92 3.28 -22.09
C ASP A 51 13.70 3.92 -20.91
N ARG A 52 13.04 4.79 -20.14
CA ARG A 52 13.65 5.45 -18.97
C ARG A 52 13.62 4.57 -17.73
N THR A 53 12.88 3.46 -17.76
CA THR A 53 12.70 2.48 -16.68
C THR A 53 12.66 1.08 -17.29
N THR A 54 13.54 0.17 -16.86
CA THR A 54 13.63 -1.20 -17.41
C THR A 54 12.77 -2.24 -16.69
N ASP A 55 11.93 -1.84 -15.73
CA ASP A 55 10.97 -2.77 -15.15
C ASP A 55 10.06 -3.30 -16.26
N VAL A 56 10.05 -4.61 -16.42
CA VAL A 56 9.44 -5.25 -17.57
C VAL A 56 7.94 -5.15 -17.39
N LEU A 57 7.30 -4.19 -18.07
CA LEU A 57 5.92 -4.40 -18.51
C LEU A 57 5.95 -5.76 -19.22
N LEU A 58 5.25 -6.76 -18.67
CA LEU A 58 5.16 -8.09 -19.28
C LEU A 58 4.32 -7.94 -20.56
N THR A 59 4.94 -7.37 -21.60
CA THR A 59 4.40 -7.20 -22.94
C THR A 59 4.24 -8.59 -23.53
N GLY A 60 3.12 -9.24 -23.21
CA GLY A 60 2.87 -10.63 -23.53
C GLY A 60 1.51 -11.15 -23.09
N GLU A 61 0.94 -10.60 -22.00
CA GLU A 61 -0.41 -10.93 -21.54
C GLU A 61 -1.23 -9.64 -21.50
N LYS A 62 -2.12 -9.48 -22.50
CA LYS A 62 -3.18 -8.45 -22.65
C LYS A 62 -2.99 -7.17 -21.83
N ASP A 63 -2.65 -6.08 -22.53
CA ASP A 63 -2.35 -4.74 -22.03
C ASP A 63 -3.25 -4.22 -20.86
N ASP A 64 -4.50 -4.66 -20.74
CA ASP A 64 -5.41 -4.30 -19.64
C ASP A 64 -4.93 -4.79 -18.24
N ASP A 65 -4.33 -6.00 -18.14
CA ASP A 65 -3.95 -6.61 -16.84
C ASP A 65 -2.74 -5.92 -16.17
N THR A 66 -1.96 -5.15 -16.93
CA THR A 66 -0.77 -4.46 -16.43
C THR A 66 -1.10 -3.04 -15.98
N GLU A 67 -1.97 -2.36 -16.73
CA GLU A 67 -2.53 -1.06 -16.34
C GLU A 67 -3.35 -1.20 -15.05
N ASP A 68 -4.21 -2.20 -14.95
CA ASP A 68 -5.00 -2.48 -13.75
C ASP A 68 -4.11 -2.76 -12.52
N LYS A 69 -2.97 -3.42 -12.70
CA LYS A 69 -1.98 -3.65 -11.62
C LYS A 69 -1.29 -2.36 -11.17
N HIS A 70 -0.94 -1.48 -12.11
CA HIS A 70 -0.35 -0.18 -11.78
C HIS A 70 -1.33 0.70 -11.02
N VAL A 71 -2.57 0.81 -11.53
CA VAL A 71 -3.65 1.55 -10.88
C VAL A 71 -3.90 1.01 -9.47
N THR A 72 -3.95 -0.31 -9.30
CA THR A 72 -4.11 -0.94 -7.99
C THR A 72 -2.96 -0.63 -7.04
N GLY A 73 -1.72 -0.69 -7.54
CA GLY A 73 -0.50 -0.35 -6.79
C GLY A 73 -0.59 1.09 -6.28
N VAL A 74 -0.67 2.05 -7.20
CA VAL A 74 -0.71 3.49 -6.91
C VAL A 74 -1.89 3.86 -6.01
N ALA A 75 -3.07 3.26 -6.20
CA ALA A 75 -4.21 3.46 -5.30
C ALA A 75 -3.89 3.01 -3.86
N GLY A 76 -3.13 1.92 -3.69
CA GLY A 76 -2.59 1.51 -2.39
C GLY A 76 -1.59 2.49 -1.81
N GLU A 77 -0.74 3.08 -2.64
CA GLU A 77 0.25 4.10 -2.21
C GLU A 77 -0.44 5.37 -1.72
N VAL A 78 -1.36 5.90 -2.51
CA VAL A 78 -2.19 7.07 -2.18
C VAL A 78 -2.96 6.82 -0.88
N ALA A 79 -3.62 5.67 -0.78
CA ALA A 79 -4.36 5.31 0.44
C ALA A 79 -3.46 5.21 1.67
N THR A 80 -2.25 4.67 1.52
CA THR A 80 -1.29 4.55 2.62
C THR A 80 -0.79 5.93 3.06
N ALA A 81 -0.46 6.82 2.12
CA ALA A 81 -0.11 8.21 2.43
C ALA A 81 -1.22 8.94 3.20
N MET A 82 -2.47 8.78 2.77
CA MET A 82 -3.64 9.34 3.46
C MET A 82 -3.85 8.73 4.85
N ALA A 83 -3.69 7.41 5.00
CA ALA A 83 -3.79 6.73 6.30
C ALA A 83 -2.74 7.22 7.31
N LEU A 84 -1.59 7.67 6.82
CA LEU A 84 -0.50 8.24 7.63
C LEU A 84 -0.63 9.76 7.87
N ASP A 85 -1.65 10.40 7.29
CA ASP A 85 -1.87 11.84 7.32
C ASP A 85 -0.65 12.60 6.76
N LEU A 86 -0.23 12.18 5.56
CA LEU A 86 0.87 12.76 4.79
C LEU A 86 0.35 13.50 3.55
N PRO A 87 1.03 14.57 3.10
CA PRO A 87 0.76 15.15 1.79
C PRO A 87 1.09 14.13 0.70
N VAL A 88 0.07 13.60 0.02
CA VAL A 88 0.18 12.46 -0.91
C VAL A 88 1.31 12.65 -1.93
N LEU A 89 1.28 13.73 -2.70
CA LEU A 89 2.29 13.98 -3.76
C LEU A 89 3.72 14.21 -3.24
N GLU A 90 3.89 14.54 -1.96
CA GLU A 90 5.23 14.69 -1.36
C GLU A 90 5.74 13.38 -0.77
N ALA A 91 4.85 12.44 -0.48
CA ALA A 91 5.18 11.17 0.15
C ALA A 91 5.47 10.06 -0.87
N LEU A 92 4.77 10.04 -2.00
CA LEU A 92 4.96 9.06 -3.07
C LEU A 92 6.36 9.16 -3.66
N ASP A 93 7.00 8.02 -3.92
CA ASP A 93 8.18 8.02 -4.77
C ASP A 93 7.77 8.22 -6.24
N LEU A 94 8.17 9.38 -6.77
CA LEU A 94 7.99 9.77 -8.16
C LEU A 94 9.32 9.73 -8.93
N SER A 95 10.38 9.19 -8.31
CA SER A 95 11.67 9.04 -8.95
C SER A 95 11.56 8.10 -10.15
N VAL A 96 12.23 8.46 -11.24
CA VAL A 96 12.32 7.64 -12.44
C VAL A 96 13.77 7.19 -12.56
N SER A 97 14.00 5.90 -12.38
CA SER A 97 15.32 5.30 -12.52
C SER A 97 15.38 4.37 -13.74
N ALA A 98 16.58 4.29 -14.33
CA ALA A 98 16.86 3.40 -15.47
C ALA A 98 16.67 1.92 -15.11
N SER A 99 16.84 1.54 -13.84
CA SER A 99 16.71 0.18 -13.33
C SER A 99 15.27 -0.23 -12.99
N GLY A 100 14.32 0.70 -12.90
CA GLY A 100 13.04 0.42 -12.25
C GLY A 100 12.68 1.48 -11.22
N ASP A 101 11.50 1.36 -10.62
CA ASP A 101 11.35 1.78 -9.23
C ASP A 101 12.38 0.97 -8.42
N ASP A 102 13.19 1.63 -7.59
CA ASP A 102 14.16 0.95 -6.70
C ASP A 102 13.45 0.17 -5.58
N GLY A 103 12.13 -0.05 -5.73
CA GLY A 103 11.23 -0.91 -4.97
C GLY A 103 10.49 -0.20 -3.85
N ALA A 104 10.58 1.12 -3.76
CA ALA A 104 10.05 1.92 -2.65
C ALA A 104 8.90 2.78 -3.16
N ASP A 105 7.70 2.57 -2.60
CA ASP A 105 6.51 3.31 -3.02
C ASP A 105 6.36 4.64 -2.27
N LEU A 106 6.87 4.71 -1.03
CA LEU A 106 6.91 5.93 -0.21
C LEU A 106 8.33 6.17 0.31
N GLU A 107 8.81 7.40 0.15
CA GLU A 107 10.04 7.88 0.79
C GLU A 107 9.72 8.91 1.85
N LEU A 108 9.89 8.54 3.12
CA LEU A 108 9.56 9.42 4.23
C LEU A 108 10.84 10.02 4.81
N ARG A 109 11.05 11.30 4.52
CA ARG A 109 12.25 12.05 4.92
C ARG A 109 11.98 12.91 6.14
N ARG A 110 12.81 12.76 7.17
CA ARG A 110 12.85 13.66 8.33
C ARG A 110 14.29 14.04 8.67
N GLY A 111 14.68 15.24 8.23
CA GLY A 111 16.05 15.71 8.38
C GLY A 111 17.01 14.91 7.49
N VAL A 112 17.92 14.14 8.11
CA VAL A 112 18.90 13.28 7.41
C VAL A 112 18.50 11.81 7.39
N GLN A 113 17.39 11.45 8.04
CA GLN A 113 16.88 10.08 8.05
C GLN A 113 15.84 9.93 6.95
N GLU A 114 15.99 8.85 6.21
CA GLU A 114 15.10 8.42 5.13
C GLU A 114 14.65 7.01 5.47
N ARG A 115 13.35 6.76 5.31
CA ARG A 115 12.75 5.44 5.43
C ARG A 115 12.05 5.11 4.13
N ARG A 116 12.35 3.92 3.61
CA ARG A 116 11.82 3.40 2.34
C ARG A 116 10.76 2.34 2.66
N ILE A 117 9.57 2.54 2.12
CA ILE A 117 8.40 1.70 2.41
C ILE A 117 7.87 1.16 1.09
N ASP A 118 7.65 -0.15 1.07
CA ASP A 118 7.05 -0.88 -0.05
C ASP A 118 5.61 -1.29 0.31
N ILE A 119 4.68 -1.09 -0.61
CA ILE A 119 3.24 -1.20 -0.40
C ILE A 119 2.72 -2.29 -1.32
N LYS A 120 2.23 -3.36 -0.71
CA LYS A 120 1.59 -4.46 -1.41
C LYS A 120 0.10 -4.26 -1.38
N ALA A 121 -0.45 -3.84 -2.51
CA ALA A 121 -1.88 -3.68 -2.71
C ALA A 121 -2.43 -4.72 -3.68
N HIS A 122 -3.71 -5.06 -3.51
CA HIS A 122 -4.42 -5.91 -4.45
C HIS A 122 -5.88 -5.44 -4.61
N TRP A 123 -6.43 -5.62 -5.81
CA TRP A 123 -7.82 -5.28 -6.11
C TRP A 123 -8.71 -6.47 -5.80
N SER A 124 -9.57 -6.35 -4.79
CA SER A 124 -10.60 -7.36 -4.56
C SER A 124 -11.72 -6.83 -3.68
N LEU A 125 -12.94 -7.34 -3.87
CA LEU A 125 -13.97 -7.21 -2.84
C LEU A 125 -13.54 -8.00 -1.60
N PRO A 126 -13.80 -7.50 -0.38
CA PRO A 126 -13.37 -8.14 0.85
C PRO A 126 -14.28 -9.34 1.17
N VAL A 127 -14.12 -10.42 0.43
CA VAL A 127 -14.87 -11.67 0.56
C VAL A 127 -13.93 -12.84 0.78
N GLY A 128 -14.36 -13.81 1.60
CA GLY A 128 -13.62 -15.05 1.82
C GLY A 128 -12.59 -14.98 2.95
N SER A 129 -11.44 -15.63 2.76
CA SER A 129 -10.38 -15.71 3.77
C SER A 129 -9.63 -14.40 3.89
N THR A 130 -9.15 -14.11 5.10
CA THR A 130 -8.33 -12.95 5.38
C THR A 130 -7.10 -12.92 4.47
N PRO A 131 -6.79 -11.78 3.82
CA PRO A 131 -5.68 -11.68 2.89
C PRO A 131 -4.31 -11.80 3.59
N GLN A 132 -3.25 -11.95 2.80
CA GLN A 132 -1.88 -12.16 3.27
C GLN A 132 -0.93 -11.16 2.60
N LEU A 133 0.04 -10.65 3.36
CA LEU A 133 1.17 -9.91 2.79
C LEU A 133 2.10 -10.92 2.11
N LEU A 134 2.46 -10.62 0.86
CA LEU A 134 3.40 -11.39 0.05
C LEU A 134 4.49 -10.44 -0.46
N VAL A 135 5.75 -10.74 -0.14
CA VAL A 135 6.91 -10.00 -0.65
C VAL A 135 7.83 -10.99 -1.33
N GLU A 136 8.22 -10.70 -2.58
CA GLU A 136 9.15 -11.55 -3.32
C GLU A 136 10.42 -11.76 -2.52
N LYS A 137 10.88 -13.02 -2.44
CA LYS A 137 11.96 -13.41 -1.53
C LYS A 137 13.25 -12.62 -1.80
N GLU A 138 13.61 -12.44 -3.05
CA GLU A 138 14.83 -11.72 -3.44
C GLU A 138 14.76 -10.24 -3.02
N LYS A 139 13.61 -9.59 -3.19
CA LYS A 139 13.37 -8.20 -2.75
C LYS A 139 13.38 -8.08 -1.22
N ALA A 140 12.72 -9.01 -0.53
CA ALA A 140 12.71 -9.04 0.92
C ALA A 140 14.09 -9.31 1.54
N GLU A 141 15.00 -10.02 0.85
CA GLU A 141 16.34 -10.33 1.34
C GLU A 141 17.39 -9.29 0.93
N SER A 142 17.10 -8.41 -0.04
CA SER A 142 18.05 -7.41 -0.55
C SER A 142 18.37 -6.30 0.47
N GLY A 143 17.44 -5.96 1.38
CA GLY A 143 17.66 -4.86 2.33
C GLY A 143 17.24 -3.49 1.83
N GLU A 144 16.60 -3.40 0.67
CA GLU A 144 16.32 -2.11 0.04
C GLU A 144 15.18 -1.34 0.70
N GLN A 145 14.26 -2.06 1.35
CA GLN A 145 13.06 -1.52 1.99
C GLN A 145 13.13 -1.72 3.51
N ASP A 146 12.84 -0.67 4.28
CA ASP A 146 12.83 -0.76 5.74
C ASP A 146 11.54 -1.42 6.26
N ALA A 147 10.42 -1.20 5.57
CA ALA A 147 9.10 -1.67 5.97
C ALA A 147 8.21 -2.02 4.77
N TYR A 148 7.22 -2.87 5.04
CA TYR A 148 6.21 -3.30 4.10
C TYR A 148 4.82 -3.00 4.64
N VAL A 149 3.97 -2.37 3.83
CA VAL A 149 2.55 -2.12 4.13
C VAL A 149 1.69 -3.03 3.27
N PHE A 150 0.61 -3.54 3.85
CA PHE A 150 -0.37 -4.33 3.10
C PHE A 150 -1.72 -3.61 3.00
N GLY A 151 -2.20 -3.49 1.77
CA GLY A 151 -3.47 -2.85 1.44
C GLY A 151 -4.36 -3.69 0.54
N GLN A 152 -5.63 -3.32 0.50
CA GLN A 152 -6.63 -3.86 -0.40
C GLN A 152 -7.49 -2.73 -0.95
N VAL A 153 -7.56 -2.60 -2.27
CA VAL A 153 -8.43 -1.61 -2.93
C VAL A 153 -9.80 -2.23 -3.16
N TRP A 154 -10.83 -1.56 -2.65
CA TRP A 154 -12.23 -2.01 -2.63
C TRP A 154 -13.09 -1.14 -3.55
N ASP A 155 -13.40 -1.71 -4.73
CA ASP A 155 -14.44 -1.24 -5.67
C ASP A 155 -14.35 0.27 -5.96
N SER A 156 -13.12 0.74 -6.20
CA SER A 156 -12.72 2.13 -6.46
C SER A 156 -13.03 3.17 -5.37
N ASN A 157 -13.87 2.88 -4.38
CA ASN A 157 -14.37 3.88 -3.44
C ASN A 157 -13.58 3.91 -2.13
N TRP A 158 -12.93 2.78 -1.79
CA TRP A 158 -12.25 2.62 -0.51
C TRP A 158 -10.97 1.83 -0.70
N ALA A 159 -10.01 2.05 0.19
CA ALA A 159 -8.91 1.15 0.43
C ALA A 159 -8.88 0.75 1.90
N ALA A 160 -8.66 -0.54 2.16
CA ALA A 160 -8.40 -1.07 3.48
C ALA A 160 -6.89 -1.26 3.66
N ILE A 161 -6.28 -0.49 4.56
CA ILE A 161 -4.90 -0.68 4.99
C ILE A 161 -4.89 -1.64 6.17
N HIS A 162 -4.38 -2.84 5.96
CA HIS A 162 -4.43 -3.93 6.93
C HIS A 162 -3.33 -3.85 7.98
N GLY A 163 -2.26 -3.12 7.71
CA GLY A 163 -1.15 -2.95 8.64
C GLY A 163 0.20 -2.99 7.93
N TRP A 164 1.25 -3.08 8.75
CA TRP A 164 2.63 -3.04 8.27
C TRP A 164 3.56 -3.93 9.10
N THR A 165 4.76 -4.19 8.58
CA THR A 165 5.85 -4.91 9.26
C THR A 165 7.19 -4.31 8.85
N THR A 166 8.23 -4.46 9.68
CA THR A 166 9.59 -4.20 9.21
C THR A 166 10.11 -5.37 8.37
N GLN A 167 11.15 -5.12 7.58
CA GLN A 167 11.88 -6.18 6.89
C GLN A 167 12.41 -7.23 7.85
N GLU A 168 13.05 -6.80 8.95
CA GLU A 168 13.59 -7.71 9.97
C GLU A 168 12.50 -8.65 10.52
N GLU A 169 11.34 -8.12 10.89
CA GLU A 169 10.23 -8.94 11.39
C GLU A 169 9.65 -9.88 10.33
N LEU A 170 9.60 -9.45 9.06
CA LEU A 170 9.17 -10.30 7.96
C LEU A 170 10.08 -11.52 7.81
N LEU A 171 11.39 -11.32 7.88
CA LEU A 171 12.39 -12.39 7.77
C LEU A 171 12.44 -13.28 9.02
N GLU A 172 12.19 -12.72 10.20
CA GLU A 172 12.21 -13.47 11.46
C GLU A 172 10.93 -14.27 11.72
N ARG A 173 9.77 -13.71 11.39
CA ARG A 173 8.45 -14.23 11.79
C ARG A 173 7.62 -14.74 10.62
N GLY A 174 7.91 -14.30 9.40
CA GLY A 174 7.23 -14.78 8.20
C GLY A 174 7.58 -16.22 7.86
N TRP A 175 6.95 -16.74 6.80
CA TRP A 175 7.32 -18.03 6.21
C TRP A 175 7.40 -17.92 4.69
N ILE A 176 8.15 -18.85 4.08
CA ILE A 176 8.29 -18.87 2.63
C ILE A 176 7.17 -19.71 2.02
N GLU A 177 6.44 -19.13 1.07
CA GLU A 177 5.54 -19.84 0.17
C GLU A 177 6.06 -19.75 -1.27
N GLY A 178 5.65 -20.67 -2.14
CA GLY A 178 6.11 -20.67 -3.53
C GLY A 178 5.33 -21.63 -4.42
N PRO A 179 5.91 -22.07 -5.55
CA PRO A 179 5.25 -23.00 -6.47
C PRO A 179 4.76 -24.29 -5.79
N PRO A 180 3.57 -24.82 -6.15
CA PRO A 180 2.71 -24.37 -7.23
C PRO A 180 1.70 -23.28 -6.86
N LYS A 181 1.65 -22.84 -5.60
CA LYS A 181 0.68 -21.83 -5.14
C LYS A 181 0.95 -20.46 -5.76
N TRP A 182 2.23 -20.10 -5.87
CA TRP A 182 2.73 -18.84 -6.42
C TRP A 182 3.76 -19.10 -7.52
N GLN A 183 3.93 -18.16 -8.45
CA GLN A 183 4.93 -18.31 -9.51
C GLN A 183 6.37 -18.20 -8.98
N GLN A 184 6.57 -17.39 -7.94
CA GLN A 184 7.86 -17.11 -7.30
C GLN A 184 7.85 -17.51 -5.83
N GLN A 185 9.03 -17.54 -5.20
CA GLN A 185 9.14 -17.68 -3.74
C GLN A 185 8.86 -16.33 -3.08
N ASN A 186 8.02 -16.33 -2.05
CA ASN A 186 7.60 -15.12 -1.33
C ASN A 186 7.75 -15.32 0.17
N TRP A 187 8.26 -14.31 0.87
CA TRP A 187 8.04 -14.16 2.30
C TRP A 187 6.58 -13.75 2.54
N THR A 188 5.92 -14.48 3.42
CA THR A 188 4.48 -14.40 3.66
C THR A 188 4.21 -14.10 5.13
N MET A 189 3.23 -13.22 5.40
CA MET A 189 2.66 -12.98 6.72
C MET A 189 1.13 -12.86 6.64
N THR A 190 0.42 -13.33 7.66
CA THR A 190 -1.01 -13.03 7.78
C THR A 190 -1.19 -11.60 8.27
N VAL A 191 -2.31 -10.97 7.94
CA VAL A 191 -2.62 -9.62 8.42
C VAL A 191 -2.76 -9.52 9.94
N ASP A 192 -3.14 -10.61 10.64
CA ASP A 192 -3.16 -10.64 12.11
C ASP A 192 -1.76 -10.49 12.74
N MET A 193 -0.70 -10.70 11.96
CA MET A 193 0.68 -10.53 12.40
C MET A 193 1.24 -9.13 12.14
N LEU A 194 0.53 -8.33 11.34
CA LEU A 194 0.92 -6.97 10.99
C LEU A 194 0.60 -6.01 12.14
N ARG A 195 1.40 -4.97 12.26
CA ARG A 195 1.15 -3.88 13.19
C ARG A 195 0.13 -2.91 12.61
N PRO A 196 -0.71 -2.27 13.42
CA PRO A 196 -1.63 -1.24 12.95
C PRO A 196 -0.88 -0.10 12.25
N ILE A 197 -1.43 0.42 11.14
CA ILE A 197 -0.80 1.50 10.37
C ILE A 197 -0.57 2.78 11.19
N SER A 198 -1.40 3.02 12.21
CA SER A 198 -1.24 4.14 13.15
C SER A 198 0.09 4.12 13.91
N GLU A 199 0.73 2.96 14.05
CA GLU A 199 2.04 2.82 14.70
C GLU A 199 3.21 3.10 13.76
N LEU A 200 3.01 3.07 12.44
CA LEU A 200 4.08 3.26 11.46
C LEU A 200 4.71 4.65 11.58
N ARG A 201 3.87 5.69 11.68
CA ARG A 201 4.34 7.08 11.89
C ARG A 201 5.15 7.21 13.17
N GLY A 202 4.73 6.55 14.25
CA GLY A 202 5.48 6.53 15.51
C GLY A 202 6.83 5.83 15.40
N TRP A 203 6.89 4.70 14.69
CA TRP A 203 8.15 4.00 14.41
C TRP A 203 9.10 4.84 13.54
N MET A 204 8.56 5.57 12.55
CA MET A 204 9.31 6.51 11.72
C MET A 204 9.80 7.74 12.52
N ASP A 205 8.98 8.27 13.43
CA ASP A 205 9.27 9.46 14.23
C ASP A 205 10.25 9.20 15.38
N GLY A 206 10.62 7.94 15.59
CA GLY A 206 11.68 7.52 16.48
C GLY A 206 11.18 6.66 17.62
N VAL A 207 12.04 5.74 18.05
CA VAL A 207 11.98 5.25 19.42
C VAL A 207 12.16 6.46 20.36
N GLY A 208 11.06 7.00 20.88
CA GLY A 208 11.07 7.95 22.00
C GLY A 208 9.98 9.02 22.00
N TRP A 209 8.76 8.66 22.39
CA TRP A 209 7.83 9.60 23.06
C TRP A 209 7.58 9.11 24.49
N GLN A 210 8.03 9.88 25.46
CA GLN A 210 7.42 9.95 26.79
C GLN A 210 6.87 11.36 26.95
N TRP A 211 5.61 11.44 27.40
CA TRP A 211 4.90 12.67 27.75
C TRP A 211 5.64 13.48 28.83
#